data_AF-A0A2S5BI04-F1
#
_entry.id   AF-A0A2S5BI04-F1
#
_cell.length_a   1.000
_cell.length_b   1.000
_cell.length_c   1.000
_cell.angle_alpha   90.00
_cell.angle_beta   90.00
_cell.angle_gamma   90.00
#
_symmetry.space_group_name_H-M   'P 1'
#
loop_
_entity.id
_entity.type
_entity.pdbx_description
1 polymer ?
#
loop_
_entity_poly.entity_id
_entity_poly.type
_entity_poly.pdbx_seq_one_letter_code
_entity_poly.pdbx_strand_id
1 'polypeptide(L)'
;MPSIAQGQGDPNFPPNLDIAPSASAVNRVTRENAAHVESDDAVQDIGRFGIAGRTWEAAYLLRDYCRPPRAGGAIFDPPCPLVNREPLAPTEPAKRKRPRTIVEVGSGTGFLSLAIAPYLAMESSHAQTTLVMTDLDNVCPLLEENLARAEKRWSGSKASDVPESQPPRVLVRPLPWGDQASFRRMTDEDGLYPDIILASDLIYFEFLYAPLLRTLLALTEPVSAAAESPVVLFSYKVRSLTREEPFWRAFGRWFAFEPVQVGRRRPEEKPTPTEGAAETAAAVPPPTSASDAMAWSRYGAAVAESTSQARSDGDDDELYLFVCSRHPSTLGALREEGSPSKKQSRAGATLFGHVTDAELLHGVGPAKGYEARAARFEEILLADLQWD
;
A
#
# COMPACT_ATOMS: atom_id res chain seq x y z
N MET A 1 13.98 -29.33 -21.03
CA MET A 1 13.97 -27.93 -21.48
C MET A 1 12.65 -27.69 -22.20
N PRO A 2 11.58 -27.21 -21.54
CA PRO A 2 10.36 -26.86 -22.23
C PRO A 2 10.60 -25.60 -23.07
N SER A 3 10.05 -25.62 -24.28
CA SER A 3 10.15 -24.61 -25.32
C SER A 3 9.54 -23.27 -24.87
N ILE A 4 10.34 -22.21 -24.89
CA ILE A 4 9.91 -20.81 -24.70
C ILE A 4 9.09 -20.42 -25.94
N ALA A 5 7.79 -20.68 -25.90
CA ALA A 5 6.80 -20.20 -26.87
C ALA A 5 5.73 -19.34 -26.18
N GLN A 6 6.12 -18.62 -25.13
CA GLN A 6 5.31 -17.59 -24.46
C GLN A 6 6.07 -16.26 -24.60
N GLY A 7 5.46 -15.23 -25.19
CA GLY A 7 6.11 -13.91 -25.20
C GLY A 7 5.62 -12.88 -26.22
N GLN A 8 4.81 -13.24 -27.22
CA GLN A 8 4.16 -12.22 -28.06
C GLN A 8 2.77 -11.90 -27.50
N GLY A 9 2.70 -10.85 -26.67
CA GLY A 9 1.45 -10.25 -26.22
C GLY A 9 1.05 -10.49 -24.76
N ASP A 10 1.83 -11.23 -23.98
CA ASP A 10 1.60 -11.33 -22.53
C ASP A 10 2.18 -10.07 -21.84
N PRO A 11 1.37 -9.23 -21.18
CA PRO A 11 1.84 -8.01 -20.53
C PRO A 11 2.84 -8.28 -19.40
N ASN A 12 2.91 -9.51 -18.87
CA ASN A 12 3.86 -9.87 -17.81
C ASN A 12 5.30 -10.05 -18.32
N PHE A 13 5.51 -10.20 -19.63
CA PHE A 13 6.82 -10.41 -20.25
C PHE A 13 7.18 -9.27 -21.22
N PRO A 14 7.35 -8.04 -20.71
CA PRO A 14 7.75 -6.91 -21.55
C PRO A 14 9.13 -7.18 -22.17
N PRO A 15 9.32 -6.87 -23.46
CA PRO A 15 10.60 -7.09 -24.12
C PRO A 15 11.69 -6.19 -23.51
N ASN A 16 12.91 -6.72 -23.43
CA ASN A 16 14.11 -6.00 -22.96
C ASN A 16 14.07 -5.54 -21.48
N LEU A 17 13.17 -6.11 -20.67
CA LEU A 17 13.20 -5.88 -19.23
C LEU A 17 14.04 -6.97 -18.55
N ASP A 18 15.19 -6.58 -17.99
CA ASP A 18 16.01 -7.46 -17.18
C ASP A 18 15.52 -7.40 -15.73
N ILE A 19 14.97 -8.52 -15.25
CA ILE A 19 14.43 -8.63 -13.89
C ILE A 19 15.06 -9.82 -13.17
N ALA A 20 15.53 -9.56 -11.95
CA ALA A 20 16.04 -10.56 -11.04
C ALA A 20 15.16 -10.62 -9.78
N PRO A 21 15.13 -11.77 -9.06
CA PRO A 21 14.47 -11.85 -7.77
C PRO A 21 14.98 -10.75 -6.84
N SER A 22 14.07 -10.06 -6.16
CA SER A 22 14.49 -9.07 -5.17
C SER A 22 15.00 -9.78 -3.91
N ALA A 23 16.05 -9.22 -3.33
CA ALA A 23 16.40 -9.50 -1.95
C ALA A 23 15.80 -8.38 -1.09
N SER A 24 15.31 -8.69 0.12
CA SER A 24 14.83 -7.68 1.07
C SER A 24 16.00 -6.83 1.60
N ALA A 25 16.53 -5.93 0.77
CA ALA A 25 17.56 -4.97 1.15
C ALA A 25 17.01 -3.85 2.05
N VAL A 26 15.69 -3.64 2.05
CA VAL A 26 14.94 -2.71 2.91
C VAL A 26 15.15 -3.01 4.40
N ASN A 27 15.59 -4.23 4.76
CA ASN A 27 16.06 -4.56 6.11
C ASN A 27 17.33 -3.80 6.56
N ARG A 28 17.99 -3.00 5.70
CA ARG A 28 19.12 -2.14 6.13
C ARG A 28 18.68 -0.92 6.93
N VAL A 29 17.50 -0.37 6.69
CA VAL A 29 16.98 0.83 7.42
C VAL A 29 16.43 0.48 8.82
N THR A 30 16.23 -0.82 9.09
CA THR A 30 15.68 -1.38 10.35
C THR A 30 16.62 -2.41 10.98
N ARG A 31 17.93 -2.35 10.66
CA ARG A 31 18.96 -3.37 10.96
C ARG A 31 19.19 -3.68 12.45
N GLU A 32 18.57 -2.96 13.37
CA GLU A 32 18.65 -3.24 14.80
C GLU A 32 17.87 -4.50 15.25
N ASN A 33 17.01 -5.09 14.40
CA ASN A 33 16.18 -6.24 14.79
C ASN A 33 16.25 -7.45 13.82
N ALA A 34 17.44 -7.75 13.30
CA ALA A 34 17.70 -8.82 12.33
C ALA A 34 17.58 -10.29 12.86
N ALA A 35 17.00 -10.51 14.04
CA ALA A 35 16.93 -11.84 14.66
C ALA A 35 15.82 -12.76 14.10
N HIS A 36 14.91 -12.24 13.28
CA HIS A 36 13.89 -13.04 12.60
C HIS A 36 13.87 -12.71 11.11
N VAL A 37 14.67 -13.44 10.33
CA VAL A 37 14.41 -13.62 8.91
C VAL A 37 13.13 -14.44 8.81
N GLU A 38 11.98 -13.77 8.88
CA GLU A 38 10.71 -14.42 8.59
C GLU A 38 10.78 -14.96 7.17
N SER A 39 10.53 -16.26 7.04
CA SER A 39 10.42 -16.97 5.76
C SER A 39 9.47 -16.21 4.84
N ASP A 40 9.96 -15.78 3.68
CA ASP A 40 9.14 -15.20 2.63
C ASP A 40 8.26 -16.31 2.04
N ASP A 41 6.95 -16.28 2.31
CA ASP A 41 5.99 -17.27 1.79
C ASP A 41 5.66 -17.05 0.30
N ALA A 42 6.04 -15.90 -0.24
CA ALA A 42 5.76 -15.54 -1.62
C ALA A 42 6.95 -15.92 -2.50
N VAL A 43 6.86 -17.13 -3.08
CA VAL A 43 7.86 -17.58 -4.06
C VAL A 43 7.89 -16.60 -5.23
N GLN A 44 9.11 -16.15 -5.57
CA GLN A 44 9.35 -15.35 -6.75
C GLN A 44 9.62 -16.29 -7.95
N ASP A 45 8.66 -16.35 -8.87
CA ASP A 45 8.69 -17.21 -10.07
C ASP A 45 8.65 -16.36 -11.34
N ILE A 46 9.72 -15.57 -11.53
CA ILE A 46 9.92 -14.69 -12.67
C ILE A 46 9.90 -15.46 -14.00
N GLY A 47 10.39 -16.71 -14.00
CA GLY A 47 10.43 -17.52 -15.21
C GLY A 47 9.06 -17.83 -15.79
N ARG A 48 8.06 -18.09 -14.93
CA ARG A 48 6.68 -18.41 -15.35
C ARG A 48 5.75 -17.22 -15.40
N PHE A 49 6.01 -16.17 -14.62
CA PHE A 49 5.07 -15.05 -14.45
C PHE A 49 5.69 -13.67 -14.72
N GLY A 50 6.93 -13.61 -15.23
CA GLY A 50 7.59 -12.36 -15.60
C GLY A 50 7.61 -11.34 -14.46
N ILE A 51 7.19 -10.10 -14.73
CA ILE A 51 7.16 -9.02 -13.72
C ILE A 51 6.23 -9.31 -12.53
N ALA A 52 5.16 -10.08 -12.73
CA ALA A 52 4.24 -10.47 -11.66
C ALA A 52 4.84 -11.55 -10.76
N GLY A 53 5.82 -12.30 -11.27
CA GLY A 53 6.58 -13.30 -10.52
C GLY A 53 7.66 -12.70 -9.62
N ARG A 54 7.85 -11.38 -9.61
CA ARG A 54 8.85 -10.68 -8.77
C ARG A 54 8.17 -9.96 -7.61
N THR A 55 8.78 -10.01 -6.44
CA THR A 55 8.39 -9.12 -5.33
C THR A 55 9.11 -7.78 -5.49
N TRP A 56 8.37 -6.68 -5.53
CA TRP A 56 8.95 -5.34 -5.76
C TRP A 56 9.25 -4.59 -4.45
N GLU A 57 10.22 -3.67 -4.50
CA GLU A 57 10.81 -2.97 -3.35
C GLU A 57 9.76 -2.24 -2.50
N ALA A 58 8.79 -1.57 -3.15
CA ALA A 58 7.75 -0.83 -2.47
C ALA A 58 6.78 -1.72 -1.67
N ALA A 59 6.71 -3.03 -1.96
CA ALA A 59 5.88 -3.96 -1.21
C ALA A 59 6.44 -4.22 0.20
N TYR A 60 7.76 -4.20 0.35
CA TYR A 60 8.41 -4.30 1.66
C TYR A 60 8.08 -3.09 2.55
N LEU A 61 8.10 -1.88 1.96
CA LEU A 61 7.76 -0.65 2.68
C LEU A 61 6.31 -0.69 3.18
N LEU A 62 5.36 -1.09 2.32
CA LEU A 62 3.95 -1.19 2.69
C LEU A 62 3.68 -2.30 3.71
N ARG A 63 4.35 -3.45 3.58
CA ARG A 63 4.26 -4.54 4.57
C ARG A 63 4.64 -4.04 5.96
N ASP A 64 5.73 -3.29 6.07
CA ASP A 64 6.24 -2.82 7.36
C ASP A 64 5.30 -1.76 7.98
N TYR A 65 4.70 -0.88 7.17
CA TYR A 65 3.68 0.07 7.64
C TYR A 65 2.39 -0.62 8.11
N CYS A 66 2.01 -1.74 7.48
CA CYS A 66 0.82 -2.50 7.80
C CYS A 66 0.96 -3.44 9.01
N ARG A 67 2.17 -3.57 9.58
CA ARG A 67 2.41 -4.41 10.76
C ARG A 67 2.06 -3.68 12.05
N PRO A 68 1.53 -4.39 13.07
CA PRO A 68 1.35 -3.81 14.37
C PRO A 68 2.65 -3.24 14.94
N PRO A 69 2.64 -2.04 15.51
CA PRO A 69 3.82 -1.44 16.09
C PRO A 69 4.34 -2.31 17.25
N ARG A 70 5.66 -2.53 17.27
CA ARG A 70 6.33 -3.19 18.40
C ARG A 70 6.45 -2.20 19.56
N ALA A 71 6.52 -2.70 20.79
CA ALA A 71 6.76 -1.85 21.95
C ALA A 71 8.09 -1.07 21.77
N GLY A 72 8.03 0.27 21.87
CA GLY A 72 9.18 1.15 21.60
C GLY A 72 9.58 1.26 20.12
N GLY A 73 8.75 0.73 19.20
CA GLY A 73 8.96 0.82 17.77
C GLY A 73 8.69 2.21 17.20
N ALA A 74 8.89 2.35 15.90
CA ALA A 74 8.62 3.59 15.19
C ALA A 74 7.11 3.95 15.23
N ILE A 75 6.83 5.25 15.28
CA ILE A 75 5.48 5.81 15.15
C ILE A 75 5.31 6.28 13.72
N PHE A 76 4.14 6.05 13.13
CA PHE A 76 3.84 6.55 11.79
C PHE A 76 2.81 7.67 11.83
N ASP A 77 2.98 8.64 10.94
CA ASP A 77 2.03 9.73 10.71
C ASP A 77 1.79 9.93 9.19
N PRO A 78 0.56 9.75 8.68
CA PRO A 78 -0.61 9.26 9.41
C PRO A 78 -0.40 7.83 9.95
N PRO A 79 -1.16 7.43 10.98
CA PRO A 79 -1.13 6.07 11.47
C PRO A 79 -1.80 5.09 10.49
N CYS A 80 -1.33 3.84 10.49
CA CYS A 80 -1.85 2.83 9.57
C CYS A 80 -3.33 2.50 9.85
N PRO A 81 -4.25 2.72 8.89
CA PRO A 81 -5.68 2.48 9.09
C PRO A 81 -6.03 0.99 9.23
N LEU A 82 -5.10 0.09 8.88
CA LEU A 82 -5.25 -1.35 9.13
C LEU A 82 -5.15 -1.69 10.61
N VAL A 83 -4.28 -1.01 11.36
CA VAL A 83 -3.94 -1.40 12.74
C VAL A 83 -4.43 -0.39 13.78
N ASN A 84 -4.57 0.89 13.40
CA ASN A 84 -4.82 1.97 14.34
C ASN A 84 -6.17 2.63 14.06
N ARG A 85 -7.26 1.93 14.42
CA ARG A 85 -8.56 2.59 14.64
C ARG A 85 -8.75 2.80 16.13
N GLU A 86 -8.66 4.06 16.56
CA GLU A 86 -9.10 4.52 17.88
C GLU A 86 -10.42 3.81 18.23
N PRO A 87 -10.53 3.16 19.40
CA PRO A 87 -11.78 2.57 19.82
C PRO A 87 -12.83 3.67 19.85
N LEU A 88 -13.83 3.55 18.97
CA LEU A 88 -15.02 4.42 18.98
C LEU A 88 -15.44 4.61 20.43
N ALA A 89 -15.50 5.88 20.87
CA ALA A 89 -15.76 6.23 22.26
C ALA A 89 -16.91 5.39 22.85
N PRO A 90 -16.87 5.02 24.15
CA PRO A 90 -17.72 3.97 24.73
C PRO A 90 -19.22 4.26 24.79
N THR A 91 -19.69 5.34 24.18
CA THR A 91 -21.03 5.88 24.37
C THR A 91 -22.09 5.34 23.41
N GLU A 92 -21.71 4.51 22.43
CA GLU A 92 -22.66 3.91 21.50
C GLU A 92 -22.95 2.44 21.85
N PRO A 93 -24.21 2.00 21.90
CA PRO A 93 -24.56 0.61 22.18
C PRO A 93 -23.82 -0.31 21.19
N ALA A 94 -23.21 -1.38 21.70
CA ALA A 94 -22.32 -2.30 20.98
C ALA A 94 -22.73 -2.49 19.51
N LYS A 95 -22.18 -1.66 18.62
CA LYS A 95 -22.45 -1.76 17.19
C LYS A 95 -21.95 -3.13 16.77
N ARG A 96 -22.82 -3.94 16.16
CA ARG A 96 -22.47 -5.25 15.63
C ARG A 96 -21.16 -5.09 14.84
N LYS A 97 -20.13 -5.85 15.22
CA LYS A 97 -18.83 -5.82 14.55
C LYS A 97 -19.09 -6.10 13.07
N ARG A 98 -18.80 -5.12 12.21
CA ARG A 98 -19.00 -5.29 10.77
C ARG A 98 -17.87 -6.14 10.19
N PRO A 99 -18.14 -7.04 9.24
CA PRO A 99 -17.10 -7.66 8.43
C PRO A 99 -16.26 -6.57 7.76
N ARG A 100 -14.97 -6.85 7.59
CA ARG A 100 -14.01 -5.96 6.95
C ARG A 100 -13.48 -6.62 5.70
N THR A 101 -13.38 -5.89 4.60
CA THR A 101 -12.76 -6.39 3.36
C THR A 101 -11.54 -5.56 3.01
N ILE A 102 -10.43 -6.22 2.73
CA ILE A 102 -9.18 -5.61 2.26
C ILE A 102 -8.92 -6.19 0.87
N VAL A 103 -8.61 -5.34 -0.10
CA VAL A 103 -8.31 -5.77 -1.48
C VAL A 103 -6.92 -5.29 -1.86
N GLU A 104 -6.04 -6.20 -2.29
CA GLU A 104 -4.76 -5.85 -2.90
C GLU A 104 -4.90 -5.87 -4.43
N VAL A 105 -4.55 -4.77 -5.08
CA VAL A 105 -4.59 -4.59 -6.54
C VAL A 105 -3.21 -4.87 -7.10
N GLY A 106 -3.11 -5.78 -8.08
CA GLY A 106 -1.82 -6.14 -8.70
C GLY A 106 -0.89 -6.82 -7.70
N SER A 107 -1.37 -7.91 -7.10
CA SER A 107 -0.69 -8.57 -5.98
C SER A 107 0.62 -9.26 -6.37
N GLY A 108 0.81 -9.57 -7.67
CA GLY A 108 1.97 -10.30 -8.18
C GLY A 108 2.18 -11.64 -7.47
N THR A 109 3.18 -11.71 -6.61
CA THR A 109 3.51 -12.89 -5.80
C THR A 109 2.60 -13.08 -4.58
N GLY A 110 1.83 -12.05 -4.20
CA GLY A 110 1.00 -12.03 -2.98
C GLY A 110 1.79 -11.70 -1.71
N PHE A 111 3.06 -11.29 -1.85
CA PHE A 111 3.98 -11.01 -0.75
C PHE A 111 3.37 -10.16 0.37
N LEU A 112 2.79 -9.02 0.01
CA LEU A 112 2.25 -8.06 0.98
C LEU A 112 1.08 -8.67 1.76
N SER A 113 0.03 -9.12 1.06
CA SER A 113 -1.16 -9.71 1.67
C SER A 113 -0.85 -10.93 2.55
N LEU A 114 -0.03 -11.85 2.05
CA LEU A 114 0.34 -13.05 2.80
C LEU A 114 1.16 -12.72 4.06
N ALA A 115 2.01 -11.69 3.99
CA ALA A 115 2.79 -11.25 5.13
C ALA A 115 1.95 -10.54 6.20
N ILE A 116 0.87 -9.86 5.84
CA ILE A 116 0.01 -9.14 6.80
C ILE A 116 -1.14 -9.99 7.35
N ALA A 117 -1.58 -11.02 6.63
CA ALA A 117 -2.73 -11.85 7.01
C ALA A 117 -2.69 -12.38 8.47
N PRO A 118 -1.56 -12.88 9.00
CA PRO A 118 -1.51 -13.34 10.39
C PRO A 118 -1.83 -12.25 11.41
N TYR A 119 -1.52 -10.99 11.12
CA TYR A 119 -1.76 -9.86 12.02
C TYR A 119 -3.23 -9.41 11.99
N LEU A 120 -3.93 -9.68 10.89
CA LEU A 120 -5.37 -9.38 10.76
C LEU A 120 -6.24 -10.31 11.60
N ALA A 121 -5.77 -11.54 11.88
CA ALA A 121 -6.45 -12.48 12.77
C ALA A 121 -6.49 -11.97 14.21
N MET A 122 -5.44 -11.26 14.64
CA MET A 122 -5.29 -10.77 16.02
C MET A 122 -6.21 -9.59 16.34
N GLU A 123 -6.80 -8.96 15.31
CA GLU A 123 -7.61 -7.76 15.47
C GLU A 123 -9.04 -8.13 15.90
N SER A 124 -9.29 -8.12 17.22
CA SER A 124 -10.57 -8.51 17.81
C SER A 124 -11.75 -7.55 17.52
N SER A 125 -11.55 -6.46 16.77
CA SER A 125 -12.54 -5.40 16.54
C SER A 125 -13.60 -5.76 15.48
N HIS A 126 -13.35 -6.76 14.64
CA HIS A 126 -14.23 -7.15 13.52
C HIS A 126 -14.85 -8.55 13.69
N ALA A 127 -15.98 -8.79 13.01
CA ALA A 127 -16.66 -10.09 13.05
C ALA A 127 -15.94 -11.13 12.17
N GLN A 128 -15.44 -10.69 11.01
CA GLN A 128 -14.62 -11.46 10.09
C GLN A 128 -13.87 -10.47 9.19
N THR A 129 -12.56 -10.67 9.03
CA THR A 129 -11.78 -9.97 8.02
C THR A 129 -11.64 -10.85 6.79
N THR A 130 -11.88 -10.28 5.61
CA THR A 130 -11.63 -10.90 4.30
C THR A 130 -10.51 -10.14 3.60
N LEU A 131 -9.48 -10.83 3.17
CA LEU A 131 -8.36 -10.30 2.38
C LEU A 131 -8.43 -10.89 0.98
N VAL A 132 -8.47 -10.04 -0.05
CA VAL A 132 -8.61 -10.44 -1.45
C VAL A 132 -7.36 -10.02 -2.20
N MET A 133 -6.54 -10.98 -2.62
CA MET A 133 -5.43 -10.76 -3.52
C MET A 133 -5.94 -10.79 -4.95
N THR A 134 -5.65 -9.73 -5.71
CA THR A 134 -6.10 -9.62 -7.09
C THR A 134 -4.98 -9.35 -8.07
N ASP A 135 -5.08 -9.99 -9.25
CA ASP A 135 -4.15 -9.80 -10.36
C ASP A 135 -4.82 -10.25 -11.68
N LEU A 136 -4.07 -10.37 -12.77
CA LEU A 136 -4.54 -10.98 -14.01
C LEU A 136 -4.87 -12.47 -13.82
N ASP A 137 -5.77 -12.99 -14.65
CA ASP A 137 -6.17 -14.41 -14.62
C ASP A 137 -4.96 -15.36 -14.72
N ASN A 138 -3.96 -15.02 -15.56
CA ASN A 138 -2.75 -15.82 -15.74
C ASN A 138 -1.78 -15.75 -14.55
N VAL A 139 -1.94 -14.80 -13.61
CA VAL A 139 -1.13 -14.66 -12.39
C VAL A 139 -1.79 -15.33 -11.18
N CYS A 140 -3.13 -15.47 -11.19
CA CYS A 140 -3.88 -16.11 -10.09
C CYS A 140 -3.33 -17.49 -9.67
N PRO A 141 -2.86 -18.39 -10.56
CA PRO A 141 -2.22 -19.64 -10.14
C PRO A 141 -1.00 -19.45 -9.23
N LEU A 142 -0.17 -18.43 -9.46
CA LEU A 142 0.97 -18.12 -8.58
C LEU A 142 0.49 -17.73 -7.18
N LEU A 143 -0.53 -16.86 -7.12
CA LEU A 143 -1.13 -16.40 -5.86
C LEU A 143 -1.74 -17.56 -5.07
N GLU A 144 -2.45 -18.47 -5.74
CA GLU A 144 -3.02 -19.68 -5.11
C GLU A 144 -1.95 -20.62 -4.59
N GLU A 145 -0.87 -20.85 -5.36
CA GLU A 145 0.27 -21.66 -4.93
C GLU A 145 0.95 -21.07 -3.67
N ASN A 146 1.15 -19.75 -3.64
CA ASN A 146 1.77 -19.06 -2.51
C ASN A 146 0.85 -18.99 -1.29
N LEU A 147 -0.46 -18.80 -1.49
CA LEU A 147 -1.46 -18.90 -0.42
C LEU A 147 -1.46 -20.29 0.22
N ALA A 148 -1.47 -21.36 -0.59
CA ALA A 148 -1.44 -22.73 -0.07
C ALA A 148 -0.16 -23.05 0.73
N ARG A 149 0.98 -22.40 0.39
CA ARG A 149 2.23 -22.48 1.19
C ARG A 149 2.07 -21.74 2.51
N ALA A 150 1.55 -20.52 2.48
CA ALA A 150 1.34 -19.70 3.67
C ALA A 150 0.36 -20.36 4.66
N GLU A 151 -0.76 -20.92 4.18
CA GLU A 151 -1.75 -21.61 5.03
C GLU A 151 -1.17 -22.83 5.77
N LYS A 152 -0.27 -23.58 5.13
CA LYS A 152 0.46 -24.68 5.79
C LYS A 152 1.36 -24.18 6.92
N ARG A 153 2.01 -23.03 6.74
CA ARG A 153 2.83 -22.41 7.78
C ARG A 153 1.98 -21.87 8.94
N TRP A 154 0.87 -21.21 8.63
CA TRP A 154 -0.06 -20.67 9.62
C TRP A 154 -0.65 -21.80 10.48
N SER A 155 -1.04 -22.91 9.87
CA SER A 155 -1.60 -24.08 10.56
C SER A 155 -0.56 -24.91 11.33
N GLY A 156 0.69 -24.95 10.87
CA GLY A 156 1.80 -25.64 11.55
C GLY A 156 2.31 -24.93 12.81
N SER A 157 2.02 -23.63 12.93
CA SER A 157 2.40 -22.82 14.09
C SER A 157 1.42 -23.08 15.23
N LYS A 158 1.69 -24.09 16.07
CA LYS A 158 0.99 -24.30 17.34
C LYS A 158 1.34 -23.18 18.31
N ALA A 159 0.81 -21.98 18.11
CA ALA A 159 0.85 -20.93 19.11
C ALA A 159 -0.19 -21.26 20.18
N SER A 160 0.28 -21.89 21.27
CA SER A 160 -0.52 -22.38 22.40
C SER A 160 -1.24 -21.30 23.21
N ASP A 161 -1.07 -20.02 22.89
CA ASP A 161 -1.45 -18.91 23.77
C ASP A 161 -2.20 -17.76 23.07
N VAL A 162 -2.62 -17.95 21.82
CA VAL A 162 -3.43 -16.94 21.11
C VAL A 162 -4.92 -17.23 21.33
N PRO A 163 -5.74 -16.24 21.72
CA PRO A 163 -7.19 -16.40 21.82
C PRO A 163 -7.77 -16.96 20.53
N GLU A 164 -8.92 -17.63 20.64
CA GLU A 164 -9.71 -18.24 19.56
C GLU A 164 -10.28 -17.19 18.58
N SER A 165 -9.44 -16.31 18.03
CA SER A 165 -9.81 -15.38 16.97
C SER A 165 -9.82 -16.13 15.64
N GLN A 166 -10.92 -16.03 14.91
CA GLN A 166 -11.02 -16.65 13.58
C GLN A 166 -9.96 -16.04 12.65
N PRO A 167 -9.19 -16.85 11.91
CA PRO A 167 -8.24 -16.34 10.93
C PRO A 167 -8.97 -15.54 9.85
N PRO A 168 -8.30 -14.58 9.18
CA PRO A 168 -8.90 -13.90 8.05
C PRO A 168 -9.21 -14.89 6.95
N ARG A 169 -10.30 -14.66 6.24
CA ARG A 169 -10.61 -15.37 4.99
C ARG A 169 -9.74 -14.76 3.90
N VAL A 170 -8.81 -15.52 3.34
CA VAL A 170 -7.97 -15.04 2.23
C VAL A 170 -8.50 -15.61 0.91
N LEU A 171 -8.67 -14.75 -0.10
CA LEU A 171 -9.22 -15.09 -1.41
C LEU A 171 -8.28 -14.63 -2.51
N VAL A 172 -8.26 -15.37 -3.61
CA VAL A 172 -7.63 -14.96 -4.87
C VAL A 172 -8.74 -14.68 -5.88
N ARG A 173 -8.66 -13.55 -6.59
CA ARG A 173 -9.62 -13.18 -7.64
C ARG A 173 -8.92 -12.50 -8.82
N PRO A 174 -9.34 -12.77 -10.05
CA PRO A 174 -8.89 -11.98 -11.18
C PRO A 174 -9.51 -10.58 -11.15
N LEU A 175 -8.68 -9.56 -11.36
CA LEU A 175 -9.10 -8.18 -11.53
C LEU A 175 -8.16 -7.44 -12.51
N PRO A 176 -8.28 -7.72 -13.83
CA PRO A 176 -7.63 -6.88 -14.82
C PRO A 176 -8.07 -5.42 -14.65
N TRP A 177 -7.12 -4.50 -14.68
CA TRP A 177 -7.43 -3.10 -14.40
C TRP A 177 -8.34 -2.52 -15.48
N GLY A 178 -9.34 -1.76 -15.05
CA GLY A 178 -10.35 -1.16 -15.91
C GLY A 178 -11.40 -2.15 -16.41
N ASP A 179 -11.33 -3.43 -16.03
CA ASP A 179 -12.32 -4.43 -16.44
C ASP A 179 -13.56 -4.41 -15.54
N GLN A 180 -14.69 -4.04 -16.15
CA GLN A 180 -15.95 -3.87 -15.44
C GLN A 180 -16.55 -5.20 -15.00
N ALA A 181 -16.37 -6.24 -15.83
CA ALA A 181 -16.96 -7.54 -15.57
C ALA A 181 -16.33 -8.17 -14.32
N SER A 182 -14.99 -8.12 -14.20
CA SER A 182 -14.26 -8.61 -13.04
C SER A 182 -14.62 -7.86 -11.76
N PHE A 183 -14.73 -6.53 -11.84
CA PHE A 183 -15.20 -5.74 -10.69
C PHE A 183 -16.61 -6.14 -10.24
N ARG A 184 -17.56 -6.30 -11.18
CA ARG A 184 -18.94 -6.70 -10.85
C ARG A 184 -19.01 -8.10 -10.26
N ARG A 185 -18.23 -9.06 -10.77
CA ARG A 185 -18.15 -10.40 -10.16
C ARG A 185 -17.70 -10.31 -8.70
N MET A 186 -16.63 -9.56 -8.44
CA MET A 186 -16.13 -9.38 -7.07
C MET A 186 -17.14 -8.67 -6.15
N THR A 187 -17.83 -7.65 -6.65
CA THR A 187 -18.72 -6.82 -5.82
C THR A 187 -20.16 -7.34 -5.76
N ASP A 188 -20.82 -7.47 -6.90
CA ASP A 188 -22.25 -7.81 -6.96
C ASP A 188 -22.51 -9.31 -6.77
N GLU A 189 -21.59 -10.19 -7.21
CA GLU A 189 -21.76 -11.64 -7.06
C GLU A 189 -21.15 -12.16 -5.76
N ASP A 190 -19.88 -11.81 -5.47
CA ASP A 190 -19.17 -12.26 -4.26
C ASP A 190 -19.46 -11.39 -3.02
N GLY A 191 -20.06 -10.21 -3.19
CA GLY A 191 -20.37 -9.29 -2.08
C GLY A 191 -19.14 -8.61 -1.47
N LEU A 192 -18.01 -8.58 -2.17
CA LEU A 192 -16.72 -8.10 -1.67
C LEU A 192 -16.56 -6.60 -1.98
N TYR A 193 -16.98 -5.76 -1.05
CA TYR A 193 -16.76 -4.31 -1.10
C TYR A 193 -15.59 -3.93 -0.19
N PRO A 194 -14.50 -3.33 -0.72
CA PRO A 194 -13.34 -2.98 0.09
C PRO A 194 -13.68 -1.95 1.17
N ASP A 195 -13.04 -2.04 2.32
CA ASP A 195 -12.85 -0.92 3.27
C ASP A 195 -11.46 -0.30 3.08
N ILE A 196 -10.48 -1.12 2.69
CA ILE A 196 -9.09 -0.74 2.42
C ILE A 196 -8.62 -1.38 1.13
N ILE A 197 -7.87 -0.61 0.36
CA ILE A 197 -7.22 -1.04 -0.87
C ILE A 197 -5.71 -0.93 -0.66
N LEU A 198 -4.99 -1.99 -1.00
CA LEU A 198 -3.52 -2.02 -1.02
C LEU A 198 -3.07 -1.93 -2.47
N ALA A 199 -2.17 -1.01 -2.77
CA ALA A 199 -1.58 -0.82 -4.07
C ALA A 199 -0.06 -0.66 -3.90
N SER A 200 0.71 -1.59 -4.45
CA SER A 200 2.16 -1.58 -4.33
C SER A 200 2.79 -1.60 -5.71
N ASP A 201 3.48 -0.52 -6.05
CA ASP A 201 4.35 -0.42 -7.22
C ASP A 201 3.67 -0.61 -8.58
N LEU A 202 2.47 -0.06 -8.73
CA LEU A 202 1.63 -0.27 -9.92
C LEU A 202 1.90 0.72 -11.06
N ILE A 203 2.83 1.65 -10.89
CA ILE A 203 3.10 2.75 -11.83
C ILE A 203 4.37 2.44 -12.62
N TYR A 204 4.23 1.66 -13.70
CA TYR A 204 5.38 1.23 -14.50
C TYR A 204 5.15 1.31 -16.02
N PHE A 205 3.90 1.27 -16.51
CA PHE A 205 3.58 1.50 -17.92
C PHE A 205 2.47 2.54 -18.10
N GLU A 206 2.72 3.54 -18.94
CA GLU A 206 1.79 4.67 -19.17
C GLU A 206 0.42 4.24 -19.70
N PHE A 207 0.36 3.22 -20.55
CA PHE A 207 -0.92 2.70 -21.07
C PHE A 207 -1.80 2.07 -19.99
N LEU A 208 -1.25 1.76 -18.80
CA LEU A 208 -1.99 1.22 -17.66
C LEU A 208 -2.55 2.32 -16.73
N TYR A 209 -2.17 3.59 -16.92
CA TYR A 209 -2.55 4.66 -16.00
C TYR A 209 -4.06 4.87 -15.93
N ALA A 210 -4.75 4.98 -17.07
CA ALA A 210 -6.20 5.14 -17.08
C ALA A 210 -6.95 3.88 -16.58
N PRO A 211 -6.62 2.66 -17.03
CA PRO A 211 -7.20 1.44 -16.46
C PRO A 211 -7.02 1.29 -14.95
N LEU A 212 -5.82 1.56 -14.42
CA LEU A 212 -5.54 1.51 -12.98
C LEU A 212 -6.38 2.55 -12.24
N LEU A 213 -6.37 3.80 -12.70
CA LEU A 213 -7.12 4.88 -12.09
C LEU A 213 -8.62 4.53 -12.05
N ARG A 214 -9.19 4.09 -13.18
CA ARG A 214 -10.58 3.62 -13.28
C ARG A 214 -10.91 2.53 -12.26
N THR A 215 -9.99 1.57 -12.05
CA THR A 215 -10.13 0.51 -11.03
C THR A 215 -10.19 1.09 -9.63
N LEU A 216 -9.23 1.93 -9.26
CA LEU A 216 -9.19 2.57 -7.95
C LEU A 216 -10.41 3.45 -7.72
N LEU A 217 -10.90 4.14 -8.76
CA LEU A 217 -12.09 4.96 -8.65
C LEU A 217 -13.36 4.15 -8.38
N ALA A 218 -13.49 2.96 -8.98
CA ALA A 218 -14.62 2.07 -8.71
C ALA A 218 -14.52 1.37 -7.36
N LEU A 219 -13.33 0.92 -6.98
CA LEU A 219 -13.09 0.30 -5.66
C LEU A 219 -13.32 1.28 -4.50
N THR A 220 -13.16 2.58 -4.75
CA THR A 220 -13.39 3.64 -3.74
C THR A 220 -14.80 4.23 -3.77
N GLU A 221 -15.70 3.71 -4.61
CA GLU A 221 -17.10 4.13 -4.57
C GLU A 221 -17.79 3.56 -3.31
N PRO A 222 -18.41 4.41 -2.47
CA PRO A 222 -19.03 3.94 -1.25
C PRO A 222 -20.26 3.07 -1.56
N VAL A 223 -20.40 1.95 -0.84
CA VAL A 223 -21.49 0.98 -1.03
C VAL A 223 -22.87 1.61 -0.78
N SER A 224 -22.93 2.63 0.08
CA SER A 224 -24.13 3.39 0.38
C SER A 224 -23.80 4.86 0.64
N ALA A 225 -24.80 5.74 0.59
CA ALA A 225 -24.61 7.17 0.87
C ALA A 225 -24.16 7.48 2.31
N ALA A 226 -24.33 6.53 3.23
CA ALA A 226 -23.90 6.65 4.62
C ALA A 226 -22.55 5.95 4.89
N ALA A 227 -22.00 5.23 3.91
CA ALA A 227 -20.72 4.55 4.06
C ALA A 227 -19.57 5.51 3.73
N GLU A 228 -18.49 5.40 4.49
CA GLU A 228 -17.21 6.06 4.16
C GLU A 228 -16.63 5.46 2.88
N SER A 229 -15.90 6.28 2.12
CA SER A 229 -15.15 5.79 0.97
C SER A 229 -13.95 4.96 1.45
N PRO A 230 -13.64 3.84 0.78
CA PRO A 230 -12.45 3.04 1.09
C PRO A 230 -11.15 3.84 1.00
N VAL A 231 -10.21 3.54 1.90
CA VAL A 231 -8.89 4.16 1.94
C VAL A 231 -7.94 3.36 1.05
N VAL A 232 -7.08 4.05 0.29
CA VAL A 232 -6.01 3.41 -0.49
C VAL A 232 -4.69 3.61 0.24
N LEU A 233 -3.97 2.51 0.49
CA LEU A 233 -2.57 2.54 0.91
C LEU A 233 -1.73 2.27 -0.33
N PHE A 234 -0.97 3.28 -0.75
CA PHE A 234 -0.25 3.25 -2.02
C PHE A 234 1.25 3.38 -1.78
N SER A 235 2.01 2.28 -1.95
CA SER A 235 3.47 2.34 -1.98
C SER A 235 4.00 2.35 -3.41
N TYR A 236 5.12 3.03 -3.60
CA TYR A 236 5.62 3.38 -4.93
C TYR A 236 7.13 3.56 -4.92
N LYS A 237 7.80 3.05 -5.95
CA LYS A 237 9.22 3.34 -6.25
C LYS A 237 9.30 4.27 -7.45
N VAL A 238 9.97 5.41 -7.28
CA VAL A 238 10.27 6.31 -8.40
C VAL A 238 11.26 5.61 -9.34
N ARG A 239 10.93 5.54 -10.63
CA ARG A 239 11.87 5.07 -11.68
C ARG A 239 12.12 6.12 -12.73
N SER A 240 11.12 6.92 -13.04
CA SER A 240 11.19 7.97 -14.04
C SER A 240 10.09 9.00 -13.78
N LEU A 241 10.40 10.00 -12.96
CA LEU A 241 9.46 11.05 -12.58
C LEU A 241 8.75 11.65 -13.79
N THR A 242 9.47 11.91 -14.89
CA THR A 242 8.89 12.49 -16.11
C THR A 242 7.84 11.60 -16.78
N ARG A 243 7.99 10.28 -16.69
CA ARG A 243 7.01 9.32 -17.23
C ARG A 243 5.86 9.07 -16.27
N GLU A 244 6.13 9.15 -14.97
CA GLU A 244 5.19 8.83 -13.88
C GLU A 244 4.33 10.03 -13.46
N GLU A 245 4.81 11.26 -13.65
CA GLU A 245 4.13 12.53 -13.35
C GLU A 245 2.70 12.61 -13.93
N PRO A 246 2.42 12.21 -15.19
CA PRO A 246 1.06 12.23 -15.72
C PRO A 246 0.08 11.39 -14.89
N PHE A 247 0.50 10.23 -14.37
CA PHE A 247 -0.33 9.43 -13.47
C PHE A 247 -0.60 10.18 -12.17
N TRP A 248 0.44 10.69 -11.51
CA TRP A 248 0.31 11.36 -10.22
C TRP A 248 -0.52 12.65 -10.31
N ARG A 249 -0.37 13.39 -11.41
CA ARG A 249 -1.20 14.56 -11.70
C ARG A 249 -2.66 14.17 -11.88
N ALA A 250 -2.94 13.08 -12.61
CA ALA A 250 -4.29 12.55 -12.73
C ALA A 250 -4.82 12.11 -11.37
N PHE A 251 -4.05 11.31 -10.63
CA PHE A 251 -4.39 10.76 -9.33
C PHE A 251 -4.78 11.86 -8.32
N GLY A 252 -4.02 12.96 -8.24
CA GLY A 252 -4.32 14.08 -7.33
C GLY A 252 -5.63 14.81 -7.60
N ARG A 253 -6.15 14.73 -8.84
CA ARG A 253 -7.49 15.24 -9.17
C ARG A 253 -8.59 14.41 -8.52
N TRP A 254 -8.34 13.14 -8.28
CA TRP A 254 -9.34 12.21 -7.77
C TRP A 254 -9.17 11.90 -6.28
N PHE A 255 -7.93 11.94 -5.79
CA PHE A 255 -7.59 11.56 -4.43
C PHE A 255 -6.85 12.69 -3.70
N ALA A 256 -7.17 12.86 -2.42
CA ALA A 256 -6.26 13.49 -1.48
C ALA A 256 -5.28 12.42 -1.00
N PHE A 257 -4.00 12.74 -0.96
CA PHE A 257 -2.98 11.82 -0.47
C PHE A 257 -1.86 12.57 0.25
N GLU A 258 -1.31 11.91 1.25
CA GLU A 258 -0.22 12.43 2.09
C GLU A 258 0.86 11.37 2.26
N PRO A 259 2.15 11.75 2.20
CA PRO A 259 3.24 10.82 2.42
C PRO A 259 3.27 10.41 3.90
N VAL A 260 3.54 9.14 4.15
CA VAL A 260 3.74 8.65 5.51
C VAL A 260 5.10 9.07 6.02
N GLN A 261 5.11 9.62 7.23
CA GLN A 261 6.29 9.94 8.01
C GLN A 261 6.51 8.87 9.08
N VAL A 262 7.76 8.73 9.49
CA VAL A 262 8.19 7.81 10.55
C VAL A 262 8.92 8.60 11.63
N GLY A 263 8.37 8.55 12.84
CA GLY A 263 8.95 9.10 14.05
C GLY A 263 9.74 8.03 14.79
N ARG A 264 11.00 8.28 15.06
CA ARG A 264 11.87 7.39 15.86
C ARG A 264 12.40 8.13 17.07
N ARG A 265 12.49 7.44 18.20
CA ARG A 265 13.18 7.97 19.38
C ARG A 265 14.66 8.11 19.03
N ARG A 266 15.23 9.28 19.28
CA ARG A 266 16.68 9.47 19.12
C ARG A 266 17.39 8.54 20.12
N PRO A 267 18.39 7.75 19.68
CA PRO A 267 19.23 7.02 20.62
C PRO A 267 19.80 8.01 21.64
N GLU A 268 19.77 7.70 22.93
CA GLU A 268 20.48 8.51 23.91
C GLU A 268 21.95 8.56 23.50
N GLU A 269 22.43 9.73 23.07
CA GLU A 269 23.85 9.95 22.83
C GLU A 269 24.55 9.74 24.17
N LYS A 270 25.24 8.61 24.32
CA LYS A 270 26.10 8.39 25.47
C LYS A 270 27.08 9.57 25.50
N PRO A 271 27.17 10.33 26.60
CA PRO A 271 28.08 11.46 26.66
C PRO A 271 29.48 10.95 26.35
N THR A 272 30.03 11.42 25.22
CA THR A 272 31.39 11.12 24.81
C THR A 272 32.29 11.59 25.96
N PRO A 273 33.11 10.72 26.56
CA PRO A 273 34.03 11.15 27.61
C PRO A 273 34.93 12.22 27.01
N THR A 274 34.73 13.47 27.40
CA THR A 274 35.59 14.55 26.98
C THR A 274 36.90 14.35 27.72
N GLU A 275 37.87 13.68 27.11
CA GLU A 275 39.23 13.60 27.61
C GLU A 275 39.83 15.01 27.61
N GLY A 276 39.91 15.61 28.80
CA GLY A 276 40.72 16.80 29.05
C GLY A 276 39.94 18.10 29.27
N ALA A 277 39.23 18.23 30.39
CA ALA A 277 38.93 19.54 30.95
C ALA A 277 39.10 19.50 32.47
N ALA A 278 40.19 20.10 32.94
CA ALA A 278 40.46 20.34 34.35
C ALA A 278 39.39 21.25 34.97
N GLU A 279 39.04 20.88 36.20
CA GLU A 279 38.26 21.56 37.22
C GLU A 279 38.11 23.09 37.07
N THR A 280 36.89 23.52 36.75
CA THR A 280 36.30 24.72 37.37
C THR A 280 34.83 24.44 37.66
N ALA A 281 34.50 24.33 38.94
CA ALA A 281 33.16 24.07 39.43
C ALA A 281 32.27 25.30 39.24
N ALA A 282 31.37 25.26 38.25
CA ALA A 282 30.29 26.23 38.11
C ALA A 282 28.98 25.50 37.79
N ALA A 283 28.03 25.68 38.72
CA ALA A 283 26.58 25.46 38.66
C ALA A 283 26.06 24.44 37.62
N VAL A 284 25.73 23.24 38.12
CA VAL A 284 24.88 22.26 37.44
C VAL A 284 23.50 22.89 37.16
N PRO A 285 23.10 23.11 35.90
CA PRO A 285 21.73 23.53 35.62
C PRO A 285 20.76 22.40 35.99
N PRO A 286 19.53 22.72 36.44
CA PRO A 286 18.55 21.70 36.79
C PRO A 286 18.27 20.80 35.57
N PRO A 287 17.93 19.51 35.76
CA PRO A 287 17.58 18.63 34.67
C PRO A 287 16.31 19.17 34.00
N THR A 288 16.49 19.94 32.93
CA THR A 288 15.43 20.11 31.93
C THR A 288 15.06 18.71 31.50
N SER A 289 13.82 18.31 31.77
CA SER A 289 13.24 17.05 31.34
C SER A 289 13.64 16.81 29.89
N ALA A 290 14.59 15.91 29.66
CA ALA A 290 14.96 15.45 28.33
C ALA A 290 13.76 14.67 27.80
N SER A 291 12.75 15.41 27.33
CA SER A 291 11.56 14.82 26.76
C SER A 291 11.96 14.23 25.42
N ASP A 292 11.86 12.91 25.32
CA ASP A 292 11.61 12.09 24.12
C ASP A 292 11.47 12.91 22.82
N ALA A 293 12.56 13.50 22.32
CA ALA A 293 12.52 14.24 21.07
C ALA A 293 12.48 13.22 19.94
N MET A 294 11.29 12.99 19.39
CA MET A 294 11.09 12.14 18.24
C MET A 294 11.70 12.81 17.00
N ALA A 295 12.59 12.10 16.32
CA ALA A 295 13.07 12.50 15.00
C ALA A 295 12.10 11.97 13.95
N TRP A 296 11.49 12.87 13.19
CA TRP A 296 10.56 12.53 12.11
C TRP A 296 11.28 12.62 10.76
N SER A 297 11.03 11.64 9.90
CA SER A 297 11.47 11.66 8.50
C SER A 297 10.41 11.02 7.60
N ARG A 298 10.46 11.27 6.28
CA ARG A 298 9.60 10.56 5.34
C ARG A 298 9.89 9.06 5.35
N TYR A 299 8.86 8.25 5.46
CA TYR A 299 9.00 6.81 5.41
C TYR A 299 9.33 6.34 3.99
N GLY A 300 10.46 5.65 3.83
CA GLY A 300 11.01 5.28 2.53
C GLY A 300 12.02 6.27 1.95
N ALA A 301 12.34 7.37 2.66
CA ALA A 301 13.47 8.21 2.29
C ALA A 301 14.79 7.43 2.40
N ALA A 302 15.67 7.61 1.41
CA ALA A 302 17.02 7.06 1.47
C ALA A 302 17.73 7.65 2.68
N VAL A 303 18.17 6.81 3.62
CA VAL A 303 18.93 7.29 4.78
C VAL A 303 20.23 7.90 4.24
N ALA A 304 20.43 9.18 4.47
CA ALA A 304 21.72 9.84 4.28
C ALA A 304 22.71 9.25 5.30
N GLU A 305 23.22 8.05 5.04
CA GLU A 305 24.33 7.51 5.81
C GLU A 305 25.52 8.46 5.66
N SER A 306 25.89 9.13 6.75
CA SER A 306 27.06 10.01 6.90
C SER A 306 28.42 9.35 6.64
N THR A 307 28.44 8.10 6.16
CA THR A 307 29.66 7.37 5.83
C THR A 307 30.01 7.53 4.35
N SER A 308 31.08 8.29 4.12
CA SER A 308 31.69 8.66 2.83
C SER A 308 32.25 7.50 2.00
N GLN A 309 31.66 6.30 2.04
CA GLN A 309 32.00 5.23 1.12
C GLN A 309 31.18 5.39 -0.15
N ALA A 310 31.89 5.71 -1.23
CA ALA A 310 31.40 5.93 -2.58
C ALA A 310 30.18 5.05 -2.91
N ARG A 311 29.00 5.70 -2.95
CA ARG A 311 27.80 5.11 -3.54
C ARG A 311 28.13 4.81 -5.00
N SER A 312 27.90 3.58 -5.44
CA SER A 312 27.84 3.30 -6.87
C SER A 312 26.70 4.12 -7.45
N ASP A 313 27.00 4.97 -8.43
CA ASP A 313 26.02 5.74 -9.20
C ASP A 313 24.83 4.85 -9.60
N GLY A 314 23.64 5.13 -9.06
CA GLY A 314 22.39 4.69 -9.70
C GLY A 314 21.27 4.09 -8.83
N ASP A 315 21.45 3.88 -7.52
CA ASP A 315 20.46 3.12 -6.70
C ASP A 315 20.00 3.89 -5.45
N ASP A 316 19.85 5.21 -5.57
CA ASP A 316 19.08 5.98 -4.57
C ASP A 316 17.59 5.72 -4.80
N ASP A 317 17.16 4.54 -4.35
CA ASP A 317 15.78 4.06 -4.46
C ASP A 317 14.84 4.96 -3.66
N GLU A 318 14.25 5.93 -4.35
CA GLU A 318 13.27 6.81 -3.73
C GLU A 318 11.91 6.11 -3.64
N LEU A 319 11.60 5.62 -2.45
CA LEU A 319 10.35 4.91 -2.14
C LEU A 319 9.39 5.82 -1.40
N TYR A 320 8.13 5.86 -1.83
CA TYR A 320 7.06 6.57 -1.15
C TYR A 320 6.00 5.59 -0.63
N LEU A 321 5.34 5.98 0.45
CA LEU A 321 4.10 5.37 0.91
C LEU A 321 3.10 6.47 1.18
N PHE A 322 1.92 6.36 0.59
CA PHE A 322 0.84 7.32 0.71
C PHE A 322 -0.38 6.69 1.37
N VAL A 323 -1.04 7.46 2.23
CA VAL A 323 -2.43 7.20 2.61
C VAL A 323 -3.31 8.11 1.76
N CYS A 324 -4.20 7.51 0.99
CA CYS A 324 -5.03 8.22 0.04
C CYS A 324 -6.52 8.06 0.36
N SER A 325 -7.26 9.16 0.27
CA SER A 325 -8.70 9.20 0.41
C SER A 325 -9.34 9.81 -0.84
N ARG A 326 -10.51 9.31 -1.22
CA ARG A 326 -11.22 9.80 -2.39
C ARG A 326 -11.78 11.20 -2.12
N HIS A 327 -11.58 12.15 -3.05
CA HIS A 327 -12.22 13.47 -2.94
C HIS A 327 -13.75 13.31 -2.97
N PRO A 328 -14.50 13.78 -1.96
CA PRO A 328 -15.95 13.61 -1.92
C PRO A 328 -16.68 14.19 -3.14
N SER A 329 -16.17 15.29 -3.68
CA SER A 329 -16.73 15.95 -4.88
C SER A 329 -16.61 15.14 -6.16
N THR A 330 -15.82 14.06 -6.15
CA THR A 330 -15.54 13.21 -7.32
C THR A 330 -16.23 11.85 -7.24
N LEU A 331 -17.03 11.59 -6.20
CA LEU A 331 -17.81 10.36 -6.06
C LEU A 331 -18.89 10.29 -7.15
N GLY A 332 -19.13 9.07 -7.66
CA GLY A 332 -20.08 8.87 -8.75
C GLY A 332 -19.63 9.38 -10.12
N ALA A 333 -18.42 9.92 -10.27
CA ALA A 333 -17.95 10.52 -11.53
C ALA A 333 -17.85 9.54 -12.72
N LEU A 334 -17.82 8.23 -12.45
CA LEU A 334 -17.83 7.21 -13.51
C LEU A 334 -19.24 6.78 -13.93
N ARG A 335 -20.30 7.24 -13.24
CA ARG A 335 -21.68 6.87 -13.56
C ARG A 335 -22.20 7.69 -14.74
N GLU A 336 -23.02 7.07 -15.58
CA GLU A 336 -23.75 7.79 -16.64
C GLU A 336 -24.71 8.83 -16.03
N GLU A 337 -24.67 10.05 -16.57
CA GLU A 337 -25.63 11.10 -16.22
C GLU A 337 -27.05 10.62 -16.54
N GLY A 338 -27.94 10.66 -15.54
CA GLY A 338 -29.34 10.26 -15.71
C GLY A 338 -29.65 8.78 -15.45
N SER A 339 -28.68 7.97 -15.01
CA SER A 339 -28.97 6.60 -14.56
C SER A 339 -29.97 6.63 -13.38
N PRO A 340 -31.13 5.94 -13.47
CA PRO A 340 -32.24 6.11 -12.53
C PRO A 340 -31.86 5.76 -11.09
N SER A 341 -32.37 6.54 -10.14
CA SER A 341 -32.06 6.38 -8.72
C SER A 341 -32.48 5.00 -8.17
N LYS A 342 -31.49 4.20 -7.74
CA LYS A 342 -31.49 3.10 -6.74
C LYS A 342 -32.52 1.95 -6.82
N LYS A 343 -33.60 2.02 -7.60
CA LYS A 343 -34.66 0.98 -7.61
C LYS A 343 -34.76 0.14 -8.88
N GLN A 344 -34.04 0.50 -9.95
CA GLN A 344 -33.89 -0.37 -11.12
C GLN A 344 -32.57 -1.13 -11.05
N SER A 345 -32.62 -2.40 -11.43
CA SER A 345 -31.60 -3.41 -11.13
C SER A 345 -30.18 -2.97 -11.49
N ARG A 346 -29.25 -3.16 -10.55
CA ARG A 346 -27.79 -3.00 -10.76
C ARG A 346 -27.25 -3.82 -11.94
N ALA A 347 -27.99 -4.84 -12.38
CA ALA A 347 -27.57 -5.80 -13.39
C ALA A 347 -27.33 -5.23 -14.81
N GLY A 348 -27.65 -3.97 -15.09
CA GLY A 348 -27.50 -3.38 -16.44
C GLY A 348 -26.60 -2.14 -16.56
N ALA A 349 -26.45 -1.32 -15.51
CA ALA A 349 -25.85 0.01 -15.63
C ALA A 349 -24.32 -0.04 -15.75
N THR A 350 -23.77 0.41 -16.87
CA THR A 350 -22.31 0.59 -17.11
C THR A 350 -21.67 1.30 -15.92
N LEU A 351 -20.77 0.60 -15.21
CA LEU A 351 -20.07 1.14 -14.05
C LEU A 351 -19.06 2.20 -14.48
N PHE A 352 -18.43 1.94 -15.63
CA PHE A 352 -17.58 2.88 -16.34
C PHE A 352 -18.44 3.41 -17.47
N GLY A 353 -19.08 4.56 -17.25
CA GLY A 353 -19.81 5.26 -18.31
C GLY A 353 -18.89 5.63 -19.48
N HIS A 354 -19.36 6.51 -20.36
CA HIS A 354 -18.64 6.89 -21.59
C HIS A 354 -17.35 7.74 -21.38
N VAL A 355 -16.74 7.72 -20.19
CA VAL A 355 -15.52 8.45 -19.87
C VAL A 355 -14.31 7.80 -20.56
N THR A 356 -13.73 8.52 -21.51
CA THR A 356 -12.51 8.10 -22.21
C THR A 356 -11.27 8.15 -21.29
N ASP A 357 -10.22 7.42 -21.66
CA ASP A 357 -8.96 7.43 -20.90
C ASP A 357 -8.33 8.83 -20.84
N ALA A 358 -8.40 9.60 -21.93
CA ALA A 358 -7.89 10.96 -21.98
C ALA A 358 -8.69 11.90 -21.07
N GLU A 359 -10.02 11.81 -21.07
CA GLU A 359 -10.87 12.60 -20.16
C GLU A 359 -10.56 12.29 -18.70
N LEU A 360 -10.38 11.01 -18.37
CA LEU A 360 -10.06 10.55 -17.03
C LEU A 360 -8.70 11.08 -16.53
N LEU A 361 -7.67 11.00 -17.37
CA LEU A 361 -6.30 11.41 -17.01
C LEU A 361 -6.16 12.93 -16.94
N HIS A 362 -6.79 13.66 -17.85
CA HIS A 362 -6.71 15.13 -17.88
C HIS A 362 -7.74 15.82 -16.99
N GLY A 363 -8.74 15.08 -16.49
CA GLY A 363 -9.80 15.62 -15.65
C GLY A 363 -10.76 16.55 -16.41
N VAL A 364 -11.07 16.22 -17.68
CA VAL A 364 -11.87 17.05 -18.58
C VAL A 364 -13.21 16.39 -18.94
N GLY A 365 -14.10 17.15 -19.58
CA GLY A 365 -15.39 16.65 -20.05
C GLY A 365 -16.31 16.20 -18.90
N PRO A 366 -16.87 14.97 -18.92
CA PRO A 366 -17.68 14.42 -17.83
C PRO A 366 -16.83 14.02 -16.61
N ALA A 367 -15.51 13.91 -16.75
CA ALA A 367 -14.59 13.49 -15.71
C ALA A 367 -13.90 14.67 -15.02
N LYS A 368 -14.65 15.71 -14.64
CA LYS A 368 -14.10 16.87 -13.93
C LYS A 368 -13.66 16.49 -12.52
N GLY A 369 -12.39 16.13 -12.38
CA GLY A 369 -11.74 15.95 -11.08
C GLY A 369 -11.50 17.29 -10.37
N TYR A 370 -10.81 17.24 -9.23
CA TYR A 370 -10.46 18.39 -8.42
C TYR A 370 -9.13 19.03 -8.88
N GLU A 371 -9.22 19.98 -9.81
CA GLU A 371 -8.06 20.63 -10.46
C GLU A 371 -7.00 21.13 -9.46
N ALA A 372 -7.44 21.73 -8.35
CA ALA A 372 -6.54 22.36 -7.37
C ALA A 372 -5.54 21.39 -6.72
N ARG A 373 -5.73 20.07 -6.87
CA ARG A 373 -4.85 19.04 -6.32
C ARG A 373 -4.07 18.28 -7.39
N ALA A 374 -4.18 18.66 -8.66
CA ALA A 374 -3.42 18.05 -9.74
C ALA A 374 -1.91 18.19 -9.52
N ALA A 375 -1.43 19.28 -8.90
CA ALA A 375 -0.01 19.51 -8.65
C ALA A 375 0.51 18.91 -7.33
N ARG A 376 -0.32 18.16 -6.60
CA ARG A 376 0.00 17.76 -5.22
C ARG A 376 1.27 16.91 -5.10
N PHE A 377 1.53 16.03 -6.06
CA PHE A 377 2.72 15.20 -6.03
C PHE A 377 3.99 16.03 -6.21
N GLU A 378 3.98 16.99 -7.14
CA GLU A 378 5.10 17.91 -7.37
C GLU A 378 5.37 18.78 -6.12
N GLU A 379 4.32 19.24 -5.44
CA GLU A 379 4.46 19.94 -4.15
C GLU A 379 5.14 19.07 -3.09
N ILE A 380 4.82 17.78 -3.02
CA ILE A 380 5.42 16.84 -2.06
C ILE A 380 6.91 16.65 -2.38
N LEU A 381 7.25 16.40 -3.64
CA LEU A 381 8.64 16.26 -4.09
C LEU A 381 9.46 17.52 -3.78
N LEU A 382 8.89 18.71 -4.02
CA LEU A 382 9.57 19.99 -3.75
C LEU A 382 9.69 20.31 -2.27
N ALA A 383 8.71 19.91 -1.46
CA ALA A 383 8.77 20.08 -0.01
C ALA A 383 9.86 19.21 0.60
N ASP A 384 10.02 17.97 0.13
CA ASP A 384 11.06 17.04 0.59
C ASP A 384 12.49 17.58 0.33
N LEU A 385 12.68 18.41 -0.69
CA LEU A 385 13.96 19.10 -0.95
C LEU A 385 14.29 20.24 0.05
N GLN A 386 13.34 20.66 0.90
CA GLN A 386 13.52 21.78 1.84
C GLN A 386 13.80 21.36 3.28
N TRP A 387 13.79 20.06 3.59
CA TRP A 387 13.98 19.54 4.96
C TRP A 387 15.44 19.18 5.30
N ASP A 388 16.40 19.51 4.42
CA ASP A 388 17.84 19.29 4.62
C ASP A 388 18.55 20.48 5.29
#